data_AF-A0A1W9QFD8-F1
#
_entry.id   AF-A0A1W9QFD8-F1
#
_cell.length_a   1.000
_cell.length_b   1.000
_cell.length_c   1.000
_cell.angle_alpha   90.00
_cell.angle_beta   90.00
_cell.angle_gamma   90.00
#
_symmetry.space_group_name_H-M   'P 1'
#
loop_
_entity.id
_entity.type
_entity.pdbx_description
1 polymer ?
#
loop_
_entity_poly.entity_id
_entity_poly.type
_entity_poly.pdbx_seq_one_letter_code
_entity_poly.pdbx_strand_id
1 'polypeptide(L)'
;MELTGDTTSLSASARRALERVSRRKVPADVIVSPELARSLATASQESGRQVGVLVSRVGNVEHVIIGTPTGLMLPDVGRLRAAKGRFRGVRLIHTHLFGEGLTHDDLTDLTRLRLDLVCALILNPRGELARITWAHNRPSAKKDDGDSLGYELVAPMPWGRPQPHFGELISALEDEYSRLEKGRPIEAKDGRAMLVHVGEKSRGPTAQRHAESRMQELAALAETAGVEVVRRVIQIRERIDPKFVLGKGRLEQLIMEAIDLDVETLIFDCNLSPTQASSIAQETDLKIIDRTQLILDIFAQRAESRDGKLQVELAQLKYTLPRLGQKDDGLSRLTGGIGGRGPGETKLEIGRRRARERLERLQKQLAELEKQRGERRRKRQSEDIPVVAIVGYTNAGKSTLLNTLTQAGVLAENKLFATLDTRSRRLTLPEGNTIVLSDTVGFIRDMPKDLFAAFRATFEEAADADLILELVDASDPEEATHRKETERLISELGIADIPRLTVYNKSDQLGPETIRALSEQPNSLVISARDRESLRPLMTELSHRFPTTGWKSLQTAPEEVEVSSEERFVPEGMVWDEEFGEFVQAPSA
;
A
#
# COMPACT_ATOMS: atom_id res chain seq x y z
N MET A 1 12.84 12.26 -34.82
CA MET A 1 12.93 10.92 -35.45
C MET A 1 13.48 10.00 -34.39
N GLU A 2 12.64 9.17 -33.79
CA GLU A 2 13.11 8.11 -32.90
C GLU A 2 13.02 6.80 -33.67
N LEU A 3 14.17 6.39 -34.21
CA LEU A 3 14.35 5.07 -34.81
C LEU A 3 14.85 4.14 -33.69
N THR A 4 14.07 3.12 -33.37
CA THR A 4 14.35 2.19 -32.27
C THR A 4 14.67 0.81 -32.83
N GLY A 5 15.76 0.20 -32.35
CA GLY A 5 16.21 -1.15 -32.74
C GLY A 5 17.68 -1.19 -33.16
N ASP A 6 18.17 -2.38 -33.53
CA ASP A 6 19.56 -2.53 -34.00
C ASP A 6 19.72 -1.95 -35.42
N THR A 7 20.40 -0.81 -35.50
CA THR A 7 20.64 -0.06 -36.74
C THR A 7 22.07 -0.21 -37.26
N THR A 8 22.94 -0.93 -36.54
CA THR A 8 24.38 -1.04 -36.85
C THR A 8 24.65 -1.88 -38.10
N SER A 9 23.76 -2.82 -38.40
CA SER A 9 23.88 -3.80 -39.49
C SER A 9 23.04 -3.47 -40.74
N LEU A 10 22.48 -2.25 -40.84
CA LEU A 10 21.58 -1.87 -41.93
C LEU A 10 22.30 -1.32 -43.17
N SER A 11 21.87 -1.77 -44.35
CA SER A 11 22.30 -1.22 -45.63
C SER A 11 21.86 0.25 -45.79
N ALA A 12 22.56 1.00 -46.64
CA ALA A 12 22.21 2.39 -46.95
C ALA A 12 20.82 2.50 -47.60
N SER A 13 20.37 1.46 -48.33
CA SER A 13 19.02 1.38 -48.87
C SER A 13 17.99 1.24 -47.75
N ALA A 14 18.18 0.27 -46.85
CA ALA A 14 17.26 0.00 -45.75
C ALA A 14 17.05 1.23 -44.85
N ARG A 15 18.12 2.01 -44.59
CA ARG A 15 18.02 3.28 -43.84
C ARG A 15 17.14 4.31 -44.55
N ARG A 16 17.31 4.49 -45.87
CA ARG A 16 16.45 5.38 -46.68
C ARG A 16 15.00 4.89 -46.73
N ALA A 17 14.77 3.58 -46.72
CA ALA A 17 13.41 3.02 -46.64
C ALA A 17 12.73 3.36 -45.30
N LEU A 18 13.44 3.21 -44.17
CA LEU A 18 12.93 3.57 -42.85
C LEU A 18 12.68 5.08 -42.69
N GLU A 19 13.53 5.93 -43.28
CA GLU A 19 13.28 7.38 -43.33
C GLU A 19 12.05 7.75 -44.17
N ARG A 20 11.76 7.00 -45.23
CA ARG A 20 10.51 7.19 -46.00
C ARG A 20 9.29 6.84 -45.17
N VAL A 21 9.38 5.78 -44.35
CA VAL A 21 8.31 5.35 -43.43
C VAL A 21 8.00 6.43 -42.40
N SER A 22 9.02 7.03 -41.78
CA SER A 22 8.82 8.05 -40.73
C SER A 22 8.13 9.32 -41.20
N ARG A 23 8.22 9.65 -42.50
CA ARG A 23 7.58 10.83 -43.10
C ARG A 23 6.14 10.59 -43.54
N ARG A 24 5.64 9.35 -43.43
CA ARG A 24 4.26 9.04 -43.81
C ARG A 24 3.28 9.58 -42.80
N LYS A 25 2.11 9.96 -43.29
CA LYS A 25 0.92 10.25 -42.49
C LYS A 25 -0.13 9.20 -42.79
N VAL A 26 -0.89 8.85 -41.77
CA VAL A 26 -2.01 7.94 -41.89
C VAL A 26 -3.28 8.72 -41.57
N PRO A 27 -4.28 8.75 -42.45
CA PRO A 27 -5.56 9.34 -42.12
C PRO A 27 -6.17 8.72 -40.84
N ALA A 28 -6.94 9.52 -40.10
CA ALA A 28 -7.50 9.12 -38.80
C ALA A 28 -8.66 8.11 -38.92
N ASP A 29 -9.25 8.02 -40.11
CA ASP A 29 -10.36 7.14 -40.48
C ASP A 29 -9.92 5.72 -40.87
N VAL A 30 -8.66 5.52 -41.28
CA VAL A 30 -8.16 4.20 -41.70
C VAL A 30 -7.18 3.62 -40.69
N ILE A 31 -7.12 2.29 -40.56
CA ILE A 31 -6.11 1.62 -39.70
C ILE A 31 -4.72 1.82 -40.27
N VAL A 32 -4.55 1.55 -41.57
CA VAL A 32 -3.28 1.71 -42.28
C VAL A 32 -3.50 2.28 -43.68
N SER A 33 -2.75 3.32 -44.04
CA SER A 33 -2.81 3.89 -45.39
C SER A 33 -2.07 3.01 -46.40
N PRO A 34 -2.53 2.93 -47.67
CA PRO A 34 -1.82 2.14 -48.69
C PRO A 34 -0.37 2.56 -48.91
N GLU A 35 -0.07 3.84 -48.70
CA GLU A 35 1.27 4.41 -48.84
C GLU A 35 2.21 3.99 -47.70
N LEU A 36 1.70 3.98 -46.46
CA LEU A 36 2.46 3.48 -45.31
C LEU A 36 2.69 1.98 -45.46
N ALA A 37 1.65 1.21 -45.81
CA ALA A 37 1.77 -0.24 -45.98
C ALA A 37 2.82 -0.64 -47.02
N ARG A 38 2.82 0.03 -48.19
CA ARG A 38 3.87 -0.16 -49.20
C ARG A 38 5.26 0.22 -48.68
N SER A 39 5.38 1.34 -47.96
CA SER A 39 6.67 1.79 -47.43
C SER A 39 7.22 0.83 -46.38
N LEU A 40 6.36 0.26 -45.53
CA LEU A 40 6.71 -0.76 -44.54
C LEU A 40 7.14 -2.06 -45.20
N ALA A 41 6.40 -2.54 -46.21
CA ALA A 41 6.76 -3.74 -46.97
C ALA A 41 8.14 -3.59 -47.63
N THR A 42 8.41 -2.46 -48.29
CA THR A 42 9.73 -2.17 -48.87
C THR A 42 10.82 -2.12 -47.80
N ALA A 43 10.58 -1.45 -46.67
CA ALA A 43 11.56 -1.37 -45.59
C ALA A 43 11.87 -2.74 -44.97
N SER A 44 10.85 -3.59 -44.81
CA SER A 44 11.01 -4.96 -44.31
C SER A 44 11.78 -5.84 -45.31
N GLN A 45 11.48 -5.73 -46.60
CA GLN A 45 12.20 -6.45 -47.65
C GLN A 45 13.67 -6.04 -47.74
N GLU A 46 13.97 -4.73 -47.68
CA GLU A 46 15.34 -4.22 -47.77
C GLU A 46 16.18 -4.52 -46.52
N SER A 47 15.53 -4.70 -45.36
CA SER A 47 16.20 -5.00 -44.09
C SER A 47 16.24 -6.49 -43.74
N GLY A 48 15.38 -7.31 -44.35
CA GLY A 48 15.17 -8.71 -43.98
C GLY A 48 14.61 -8.89 -42.57
N ARG A 49 13.97 -7.87 -42.00
CA ARG A 49 13.51 -7.80 -40.61
C ARG A 49 12.08 -7.31 -40.55
N GLN A 50 11.39 -7.58 -39.43
CA GLN A 50 10.12 -6.94 -39.15
C GLN A 50 10.33 -5.45 -38.93
N VAL A 51 9.49 -4.63 -39.55
CA VAL A 51 9.49 -3.17 -39.38
C VAL A 51 8.11 -2.76 -38.86
N GLY A 52 8.11 -1.99 -37.78
CA GLY A 52 6.92 -1.48 -37.12
C GLY A 52 6.90 0.03 -37.02
N VAL A 53 5.72 0.60 -36.83
CA VAL A 53 5.51 2.00 -36.52
C VAL A 53 4.45 2.16 -35.44
N LEU A 54 4.67 3.13 -34.57
CA LEU A 54 3.65 3.64 -33.67
C LEU A 54 3.04 4.90 -34.29
N VAL A 55 1.74 4.86 -34.53
CA VAL A 55 0.99 5.95 -35.15
C VAL A 55 0.01 6.53 -34.15
N SER A 56 0.05 7.86 -33.94
CA SER A 56 -0.91 8.55 -33.08
C SER A 56 -2.28 8.69 -33.75
N ARG A 57 -3.32 8.99 -32.97
CA ARG A 57 -4.69 9.24 -33.49
C ARG A 57 -4.77 10.37 -34.53
N VAL A 58 -3.87 11.36 -34.44
CA VAL A 58 -3.79 12.47 -35.41
C VAL A 58 -3.13 12.02 -36.72
N GLY A 59 -2.62 10.79 -36.78
CA GLY A 59 -2.08 10.19 -38.00
C GLY A 59 -0.58 10.34 -38.20
N ASN A 60 0.15 10.86 -37.20
CA ASN A 60 1.59 11.02 -37.28
C ASN A 60 2.30 9.75 -36.82
N VAL A 61 3.33 9.33 -37.55
CA VAL A 61 4.26 8.28 -37.14
C VAL A 61 5.16 8.86 -36.04
N GLU A 62 4.99 8.39 -34.81
CA GLU A 62 5.77 8.85 -33.65
C GLU A 62 7.11 8.09 -33.56
N HIS A 63 7.06 6.77 -33.74
CA HIS A 63 8.25 5.91 -33.70
C HIS A 63 8.31 5.00 -34.92
N VAL A 64 9.53 4.77 -35.42
CA VAL A 64 9.82 3.71 -36.39
C VAL A 64 10.68 2.66 -35.68
N ILE A 65 10.27 1.41 -35.79
CA ILE A 65 10.82 0.31 -35.01
C ILE A 65 11.36 -0.73 -35.99
N ILE A 66 12.58 -1.20 -35.75
CA ILE A 66 13.15 -2.32 -36.48
C ILE A 66 13.41 -3.48 -35.54
N GLY A 67 12.83 -4.62 -35.85
CA GLY A 67 12.90 -5.84 -35.07
C GLY A 67 13.92 -6.84 -35.62
N THR A 68 13.71 -8.10 -35.25
CA THR A 68 14.34 -9.27 -35.85
C THR A 68 13.45 -9.81 -36.99
N PRO A 69 13.81 -10.90 -37.67
CA PRO A 69 12.91 -11.53 -38.65
C PRO A 69 11.59 -12.04 -38.06
N THR A 70 11.55 -12.36 -36.76
CA THR A 70 10.42 -13.05 -36.10
C THR A 70 9.80 -12.27 -34.95
N GLY A 71 10.31 -11.09 -34.59
CA GLY A 71 9.77 -10.33 -33.47
C GLY A 71 10.17 -8.86 -33.49
N LEU A 72 9.35 -8.04 -32.85
CA LEU A 72 9.51 -6.59 -32.78
C LEU A 72 9.64 -6.17 -31.31
N MET A 73 10.70 -5.43 -30.96
CA MET A 73 10.86 -4.90 -29.60
C MET A 73 10.38 -3.45 -29.55
N LEU A 74 9.33 -3.18 -28.80
CA LEU A 74 8.74 -1.85 -28.69
C LEU A 74 9.60 -0.92 -27.80
N PRO A 75 9.71 0.38 -28.14
CA PRO A 75 10.34 1.37 -27.26
C PRO A 75 9.55 1.57 -25.98
N ASP A 76 10.19 2.05 -24.92
CA ASP A 76 9.48 2.58 -23.75
C ASP A 76 8.74 3.86 -24.15
N VAL A 77 7.42 3.74 -24.33
CA VAL A 77 6.53 4.83 -24.75
C VAL A 77 6.06 5.71 -23.58
N GLY A 78 6.62 5.56 -22.38
CA GLY A 78 6.35 6.39 -21.19
C GLY A 78 4.95 6.20 -20.56
N ARG A 79 4.85 6.40 -19.23
CA ARG A 79 3.65 6.11 -18.42
C ARG A 79 2.44 7.05 -18.58
N LEU A 80 2.56 8.14 -19.35
CA LEU A 80 1.77 9.37 -19.14
C LEU A 80 0.61 9.64 -20.13
N ARG A 81 0.10 8.64 -20.87
CA ARG A 81 -0.98 8.88 -21.87
C ARG A 81 -2.22 7.99 -21.79
N ALA A 82 -2.24 6.94 -20.97
CA ALA A 82 -3.48 6.22 -20.69
C ALA A 82 -4.18 6.93 -19.51
N ALA A 83 -4.97 7.96 -19.81
CA ALA A 83 -5.92 8.49 -18.82
C ALA A 83 -6.99 7.42 -18.52
N LYS A 84 -7.54 7.40 -17.29
CA LYS A 84 -8.64 6.50 -16.88
C LYS A 84 -9.74 6.45 -17.96
N GLY A 85 -10.18 5.24 -18.33
CA GLY A 85 -11.20 5.01 -19.36
C GLY A 85 -10.80 5.28 -20.82
N ARG A 86 -9.53 5.56 -21.12
CA ARG A 86 -9.05 5.82 -22.49
C ARG A 86 -7.86 4.92 -22.87
N PHE A 87 -7.82 4.53 -24.14
CA PHE A 87 -6.65 3.84 -24.69
C PHE A 87 -5.48 4.82 -24.85
N ARG A 88 -4.27 4.29 -25.06
CA ARG A 88 -3.02 5.08 -25.05
C ARG A 88 -2.95 6.14 -26.15
N GLY A 89 -3.82 6.09 -27.15
CA GLY A 89 -3.86 7.04 -28.25
C GLY A 89 -2.90 6.74 -29.38
N VAL A 90 -2.33 5.53 -29.37
CA VAL A 90 -1.37 5.05 -30.36
C VAL A 90 -1.75 3.65 -30.83
N ARG A 91 -1.57 3.40 -32.12
CA ARG A 91 -1.72 2.08 -32.75
C ARG A 91 -0.37 1.59 -33.27
N LEU A 92 -0.13 0.30 -33.13
CA LEU A 92 1.05 -0.37 -33.67
C LEU A 92 0.71 -0.98 -35.03
N ILE A 93 1.51 -0.66 -36.05
CA ILE A 93 1.40 -1.25 -37.38
C ILE A 93 2.76 -1.83 -37.74
N HIS A 94 2.84 -3.13 -37.99
CA HIS A 94 4.11 -3.81 -38.26
C HIS A 94 3.98 -4.90 -39.34
N THR A 95 5.10 -5.41 -39.82
CA THR A 95 5.16 -6.41 -40.91
C THR A 95 5.53 -7.80 -40.39
N HIS A 96 4.86 -8.83 -40.91
CA HIS A 96 5.20 -10.25 -40.70
C HIS A 96 5.72 -10.87 -41.98
N LEU A 97 6.84 -11.60 -41.92
CA LEU A 97 7.60 -12.00 -43.11
C LEU A 97 7.30 -13.44 -43.56
N PHE A 98 6.85 -14.33 -42.66
CA PHE A 98 6.71 -15.76 -42.93
C PHE A 98 5.25 -16.21 -43.05
N GLY A 99 4.32 -15.28 -43.28
CA GLY A 99 2.90 -15.59 -43.44
C GLY A 99 2.13 -15.77 -42.13
N GLU A 100 2.76 -15.51 -40.99
CA GLU A 100 2.17 -15.60 -39.66
C GLU A 100 1.16 -14.47 -39.39
N GLY A 101 0.07 -14.80 -38.68
CA GLY A 101 -0.86 -13.80 -38.13
C GLY A 101 -0.26 -13.09 -36.90
N LEU A 102 -1.08 -12.36 -36.14
CA LEU A 102 -0.63 -11.77 -34.88
C LEU A 102 -0.12 -12.87 -33.92
N THR A 103 1.06 -12.65 -33.36
CA THR A 103 1.71 -13.55 -32.41
C THR A 103 1.18 -13.33 -30.99
N HIS A 104 1.49 -14.25 -30.07
CA HIS A 104 1.15 -14.06 -28.66
C HIS A 104 1.82 -12.81 -28.05
N ASP A 105 3.03 -12.48 -28.50
CA ASP A 105 3.75 -11.29 -28.05
C ASP A 105 3.02 -10.01 -28.50
N ASP A 106 2.52 -9.97 -29.74
CA ASP A 106 1.76 -8.82 -30.26
C ASP A 106 0.45 -8.57 -29.48
N LEU A 107 -0.23 -9.64 -29.09
CA LEU A 107 -1.48 -9.58 -28.32
C LEU A 107 -1.20 -9.24 -26.85
N THR A 108 -0.06 -9.68 -26.34
CA THR A 108 0.45 -9.28 -25.02
C THR A 108 0.80 -7.79 -25.00
N ASP A 109 1.43 -7.27 -26.05
CA ASP A 109 1.76 -5.85 -26.19
C ASP A 109 0.50 -4.99 -26.35
N LEU A 110 -0.49 -5.43 -27.14
CA LEU A 110 -1.80 -4.77 -27.28
C LEU A 110 -2.46 -4.53 -25.92
N THR A 111 -2.48 -5.57 -25.09
CA THR A 111 -3.15 -5.56 -23.78
C THR A 111 -2.32 -4.84 -22.72
N ARG A 112 -1.04 -5.16 -22.57
CA ARG A 112 -0.13 -4.54 -21.58
C ARG A 112 0.06 -3.05 -21.80
N LEU A 113 0.27 -2.63 -23.04
CA LEU A 113 0.51 -1.22 -23.35
C LEU A 113 -0.80 -0.44 -23.57
N ARG A 114 -1.97 -1.10 -23.49
CA ARG A 114 -3.29 -0.53 -23.81
C ARG A 114 -3.28 0.24 -25.13
N LEU A 115 -2.68 -0.36 -26.15
CA LEU A 115 -2.68 0.22 -27.49
C LEU A 115 -4.11 0.34 -27.99
N ASP A 116 -4.37 1.35 -28.81
CA ASP A 116 -5.68 1.50 -29.46
C ASP A 116 -5.95 0.26 -30.33
N LEU A 117 -4.91 -0.22 -31.03
CA LEU A 117 -4.98 -1.33 -31.98
C LEU A 117 -3.57 -1.84 -32.33
N VAL A 118 -3.43 -3.14 -32.58
CA VAL A 118 -2.24 -3.73 -33.21
C VAL A 118 -2.62 -4.32 -34.57
N CYS A 119 -1.86 -4.00 -35.62
CA CYS A 119 -2.12 -4.39 -37.01
C CYS A 119 -0.88 -5.01 -37.65
N ALA A 120 -0.98 -6.27 -38.07
CA ALA A 120 0.07 -6.95 -38.83
C ALA A 120 -0.21 -6.94 -40.34
N LEU A 121 0.80 -6.51 -41.09
CA LEU A 121 0.88 -6.57 -42.54
C LEU A 121 1.63 -7.85 -42.94
N ILE A 122 0.91 -8.83 -43.48
CA ILE A 122 1.47 -10.15 -43.77
C ILE A 122 2.01 -10.14 -45.20
N LEU A 123 3.33 -10.33 -45.31
CA LEU A 123 4.04 -10.39 -46.59
C LEU A 123 4.08 -11.84 -47.11
N ASN A 124 4.08 -11.98 -48.43
CA ASN A 124 4.37 -13.26 -49.08
C ASN A 124 5.89 -13.51 -49.15
N PRO A 125 6.35 -14.72 -49.52
CA PRO A 125 7.78 -15.03 -49.67
C PRO A 125 8.51 -14.17 -50.72
N ARG A 126 7.80 -13.43 -51.57
CA ARG A 126 8.37 -12.47 -52.53
C ARG A 126 8.50 -11.06 -51.96
N GLY A 127 8.08 -10.83 -50.71
CA GLY A 127 8.09 -9.53 -50.02
C GLY A 127 6.92 -8.62 -50.36
N GLU A 128 5.89 -9.13 -51.04
CA GLU A 128 4.71 -8.36 -51.42
C GLU A 128 3.61 -8.49 -50.36
N LEU A 129 2.83 -7.43 -50.18
CA LEU A 129 1.76 -7.39 -49.20
C LEU A 129 0.57 -8.27 -49.64
N ALA A 130 0.31 -9.35 -48.89
CA ALA A 130 -0.70 -10.34 -49.24
C ALA A 130 -1.97 -10.20 -48.38
N ARG A 131 -1.81 -10.10 -47.05
CA ARG A 131 -2.92 -10.08 -46.11
C ARG A 131 -2.71 -9.04 -45.02
N ILE A 132 -3.79 -8.68 -44.35
CA ILE A 132 -3.82 -7.80 -43.18
C ILE A 132 -4.64 -8.46 -42.08
N THR A 133 -4.20 -8.31 -40.84
CA THR A 133 -4.93 -8.73 -39.64
C THR A 133 -4.71 -7.67 -38.57
N TRP A 134 -5.68 -7.52 -37.67
CA TRP A 134 -5.54 -6.62 -36.53
C TRP A 134 -6.28 -7.17 -35.32
N ALA A 135 -5.91 -6.66 -34.16
CA ALA A 135 -6.61 -6.89 -32.92
C ALA A 135 -6.78 -5.58 -32.15
N HIS A 136 -7.88 -5.46 -31.41
CA HIS A 136 -8.12 -4.36 -30.48
C HIS A 136 -8.56 -4.90 -29.13
N ASN A 137 -8.34 -4.11 -28.08
CA ASN A 137 -8.80 -4.45 -26.74
C ASN A 137 -10.34 -4.50 -26.71
N ARG A 138 -10.91 -5.47 -25.99
CA ARG A 138 -12.35 -5.64 -25.86
C ARG A 138 -12.78 -5.38 -24.41
N PRO A 139 -13.74 -4.48 -24.17
CA PRO A 139 -14.35 -4.33 -22.85
C PRO A 139 -15.15 -5.60 -22.49
N SER A 140 -14.81 -6.25 -21.37
CA SER A 140 -15.55 -7.40 -20.86
C SER A 140 -16.42 -7.00 -19.66
N ALA A 141 -17.72 -7.30 -19.75
CA ALA A 141 -18.70 -7.05 -18.69
C ALA A 141 -19.07 -8.31 -17.86
N LYS A 142 -18.71 -9.52 -18.31
CA LYS A 142 -19.05 -10.78 -17.64
C LYS A 142 -17.88 -11.75 -17.67
N LYS A 143 -17.43 -12.17 -16.48
CA LYS A 143 -16.26 -13.03 -16.23
C LYS A 143 -16.61 -14.53 -16.09
N ASP A 144 -17.74 -14.99 -16.64
CA ASP A 144 -18.19 -16.39 -16.47
C ASP A 144 -17.84 -17.34 -17.63
N ASP A 145 -17.39 -16.85 -18.78
CA ASP A 145 -16.86 -17.72 -19.84
C ASP A 145 -15.33 -17.76 -19.76
N GLY A 146 -14.80 -18.87 -19.27
CA GLY A 146 -13.36 -19.14 -19.05
C GLY A 146 -12.47 -19.16 -20.31
N ASP A 147 -12.87 -18.49 -21.39
CA ASP A 147 -12.15 -18.44 -22.67
C ASP A 147 -12.21 -17.06 -23.37
N SER A 148 -12.73 -16.03 -22.70
CA SER A 148 -12.78 -14.69 -23.29
C SER A 148 -11.45 -13.95 -23.13
N LEU A 149 -10.55 -14.13 -24.09
CA LEU A 149 -9.36 -13.32 -24.28
C LEU A 149 -9.78 -11.83 -24.31
N GLY A 150 -9.13 -10.97 -23.51
CA GLY A 150 -9.47 -9.53 -23.34
C GLY A 150 -9.28 -8.63 -24.58
N TYR A 151 -9.22 -9.23 -25.76
CA TYR A 151 -9.04 -8.59 -27.05
C TYR A 151 -9.91 -9.29 -28.10
N GLU A 152 -10.24 -8.58 -29.16
CA GLU A 152 -10.89 -9.14 -30.34
C GLU A 152 -9.88 -9.22 -31.48
N LEU A 153 -9.65 -10.44 -31.98
CA LEU A 153 -8.74 -10.72 -33.10
C LEU A 153 -9.53 -10.87 -34.39
N VAL A 154 -9.23 -10.03 -35.38
CA VAL A 154 -9.81 -10.14 -36.72
C VAL A 154 -8.98 -11.08 -37.57
N ALA A 155 -9.61 -12.13 -38.09
CA ALA A 155 -8.96 -13.14 -38.92
C ALA A 155 -8.26 -12.51 -40.15
N PRO A 156 -7.09 -13.04 -40.58
CA PRO A 156 -6.35 -12.45 -41.68
C PRO A 156 -7.17 -12.35 -42.97
N MET A 157 -7.25 -11.17 -43.55
CA MET A 157 -8.02 -10.90 -44.76
C MET A 157 -7.09 -10.46 -45.91
N PRO A 158 -7.48 -10.67 -47.19
CA PRO A 158 -6.69 -10.19 -48.33
C PRO A 158 -6.47 -8.67 -48.26
N TRP A 159 -5.25 -8.23 -48.56
CA TRP A 159 -4.94 -6.81 -48.69
C TRP A 159 -5.81 -6.15 -49.77
N GLY A 160 -6.29 -4.93 -49.51
CA GLY A 160 -7.17 -4.19 -50.41
C GLY A 160 -8.67 -4.31 -50.11
N ARG A 161 -9.07 -5.17 -49.17
CA ARG A 161 -10.43 -5.13 -48.62
C ARG A 161 -10.65 -3.87 -47.76
N PRO A 162 -11.90 -3.35 -47.68
CA PRO A 162 -12.23 -2.21 -46.83
C PRO A 162 -11.90 -2.49 -45.35
N GLN A 163 -11.25 -1.52 -44.71
CA GLN A 163 -10.96 -1.53 -43.27
C GLN A 163 -12.09 -0.78 -42.52
N PRO A 164 -12.36 -1.09 -41.24
CA PRO A 164 -13.31 -0.33 -40.45
C PRO A 164 -12.81 1.11 -40.23
N HIS A 165 -13.75 2.02 -39.98
CA HIS A 165 -13.44 3.41 -39.67
C HIS A 165 -12.77 3.50 -38.29
N PHE A 166 -11.46 3.70 -38.25
CA PHE A 166 -10.65 3.58 -37.04
C PHE A 166 -11.11 4.51 -35.93
N GLY A 167 -11.38 5.79 -36.24
CA GLY A 167 -11.83 6.77 -35.26
C GLY A 167 -13.17 6.41 -34.61
N GLU A 168 -14.08 5.78 -35.36
CA GLU A 168 -15.40 5.38 -34.85
C GLU A 168 -15.29 4.13 -33.97
N LEU A 169 -14.49 3.15 -34.41
CA LEU A 169 -14.21 1.94 -33.65
C LEU A 169 -13.64 2.26 -32.26
N ILE A 170 -12.60 3.10 -32.19
CA ILE A 170 -11.94 3.45 -30.93
C ILE A 170 -12.88 4.27 -30.04
N SER A 171 -13.63 5.23 -30.60
CA SER A 171 -14.60 6.02 -29.82
C SER A 171 -15.68 5.13 -29.20
N ALA A 172 -16.24 4.19 -29.97
CA ALA A 172 -17.26 3.26 -29.47
C ALA A 172 -16.73 2.37 -28.34
N LEU A 173 -15.49 1.88 -28.47
CA LEU A 173 -14.83 1.09 -27.42
C LEU A 173 -14.56 1.92 -26.16
N GLU A 174 -14.05 3.16 -26.28
CA GLU A 174 -13.84 4.06 -25.12
C GLU A 174 -15.15 4.42 -24.41
N ASP A 175 -16.24 4.62 -25.16
CA ASP A 175 -17.57 4.88 -24.62
C ASP A 175 -18.14 3.66 -23.88
N GLU A 176 -17.82 2.45 -24.32
CA GLU A 176 -18.16 1.20 -23.62
C GLU A 176 -17.31 1.02 -22.35
N TYR A 177 -16.00 1.24 -22.42
CA TYR A 177 -15.10 1.24 -21.24
C TYR A 177 -15.57 2.25 -20.18
N SER A 178 -15.86 3.48 -20.59
CA SER A 178 -16.32 4.55 -19.70
C SER A 178 -17.67 4.22 -19.02
N ARG A 179 -18.55 3.49 -19.70
CA ARG A 179 -19.84 3.05 -19.13
C ARG A 179 -19.66 1.95 -18.09
N LEU A 180 -18.76 0.99 -18.33
CA LEU A 180 -18.45 -0.08 -17.37
C LEU A 180 -17.71 0.43 -16.13
N GLU A 181 -16.90 1.48 -16.27
CA GLU A 181 -16.21 2.11 -15.15
C GLU A 181 -17.16 2.93 -14.25
N LYS A 182 -18.07 3.74 -14.84
CA LYS A 182 -19.01 4.60 -14.09
C LYS A 182 -20.05 3.85 -13.25
N GLY A 183 -20.26 2.55 -13.52
CA GLY A 183 -21.15 1.69 -12.72
C GLY A 183 -20.53 1.14 -11.44
N ARG A 184 -19.25 1.45 -11.14
CA ARG A 184 -18.54 0.87 -9.99
C ARG A 184 -18.63 1.79 -8.76
N PRO A 185 -19.03 1.27 -7.59
CA PRO A 185 -19.13 2.08 -6.39
C PRO A 185 -17.73 2.40 -5.83
N ILE A 186 -17.53 3.70 -5.53
CA ILE A 186 -16.48 4.31 -4.70
C ILE A 186 -15.10 4.38 -5.38
N GLU A 187 -14.75 5.57 -5.85
CA GLU A 187 -13.40 5.94 -6.26
C GLU A 187 -12.45 5.83 -5.05
N ALA A 188 -11.60 4.82 -5.02
CA ALA A 188 -10.41 4.86 -4.18
C ALA A 188 -9.54 6.05 -4.59
N LYS A 189 -9.20 6.89 -3.61
CA LYS A 189 -8.42 8.13 -3.78
C LYS A 189 -7.03 7.86 -4.35
N ASP A 190 -6.45 6.70 -4.03
CA ASP A 190 -5.07 6.32 -4.37
C ASP A 190 -4.96 5.07 -5.27
N GLY A 191 -6.04 4.70 -5.96
CA GLY A 191 -6.05 3.65 -7.00
C GLY A 191 -6.39 2.23 -6.51
N ARG A 192 -6.26 1.25 -7.41
CA ARG A 192 -6.63 -0.16 -7.20
C ARG A 192 -5.39 -1.01 -6.93
N ALA A 193 -5.45 -1.85 -5.92
CA ALA A 193 -4.33 -2.69 -5.50
C ALA A 193 -4.67 -4.17 -5.35
N MET A 194 -3.63 -4.98 -5.55
CA MET A 194 -3.61 -6.39 -5.17
C MET A 194 -2.65 -6.56 -4.00
N LEU A 195 -3.13 -7.25 -2.96
CA LEU A 195 -2.36 -7.52 -1.75
C LEU A 195 -1.67 -8.87 -1.85
N VAL A 196 -0.43 -8.93 -1.38
CA VAL A 196 0.43 -10.11 -1.50
C VAL A 196 1.03 -10.45 -0.15
N HIS A 197 0.72 -11.63 0.37
CA HIS A 197 1.40 -12.24 1.50
C HIS A 197 2.24 -13.43 1.05
N VAL A 198 3.49 -13.49 1.52
CA VAL A 198 4.34 -14.67 1.35
C VAL A 198 4.81 -15.15 2.72
N GLY A 199 4.39 -16.36 3.08
CA GLY A 199 4.73 -17.01 4.34
C GLY A 199 5.63 -18.24 4.14
N GLU A 200 6.33 -18.64 5.19
CA GLU A 200 7.13 -19.87 5.19
C GLU A 200 6.40 -21.03 5.88
N LYS A 201 6.54 -22.24 5.32
CA LYS A 201 5.99 -23.50 5.87
C LYS A 201 6.58 -23.87 7.23
N SER A 202 7.72 -23.29 7.60
CA SER A 202 8.39 -23.49 8.89
C SER A 202 7.50 -23.16 10.10
N ARG A 203 6.41 -22.40 9.90
CA ARG A 203 5.39 -22.11 10.94
C ARG A 203 4.37 -23.23 11.17
N GLY A 204 4.42 -24.32 10.41
CA GLY A 204 3.56 -25.49 10.65
C GLY A 204 2.06 -25.25 10.35
N PRO A 205 1.14 -25.95 11.03
CA PRO A 205 -0.31 -25.91 10.73
C PRO A 205 -0.96 -24.54 10.93
N THR A 206 -0.36 -23.67 11.74
CA THR A 206 -0.87 -22.31 12.04
C THR A 206 -0.44 -21.27 11.00
N ALA A 207 0.45 -21.63 10.07
CA ALA A 207 0.97 -20.72 9.05
C ALA A 207 -0.14 -20.05 8.21
N GLN A 208 -1.17 -20.82 7.85
CA GLN A 208 -2.29 -20.33 7.06
C GLN A 208 -3.15 -19.31 7.82
N ARG A 209 -3.56 -19.63 9.06
CA ARG A 209 -4.34 -18.71 9.90
C ARG A 209 -3.59 -17.40 10.17
N HIS A 210 -2.30 -17.51 10.46
CA HIS A 210 -1.46 -16.34 10.67
C HIS A 210 -1.33 -15.48 9.38
N ALA A 211 -1.18 -16.11 8.21
CA ALA A 211 -1.15 -15.40 6.94
C ALA A 211 -2.48 -14.68 6.66
N GLU A 212 -3.62 -15.31 6.98
CA GLU A 212 -4.94 -14.72 6.84
C GLU A 212 -5.12 -13.50 7.75
N SER A 213 -4.75 -13.59 9.03
CA SER A 213 -4.78 -12.46 9.96
C SER A 213 -3.94 -11.27 9.46
N ARG A 214 -2.69 -11.54 9.04
CA ARG A 214 -1.84 -10.49 8.47
C ARG A 214 -2.42 -9.86 7.21
N MET A 215 -3.13 -10.65 6.42
CA MET A 215 -3.76 -10.16 5.21
C MET A 215 -5.03 -9.36 5.46
N GLN A 216 -5.74 -9.64 6.54
CA GLN A 216 -6.80 -8.78 7.04
C GLN A 216 -6.24 -7.45 7.53
N GLU A 217 -5.14 -7.48 8.29
CA GLU A 217 -4.46 -6.27 8.76
C GLU A 217 -3.92 -5.42 7.59
N LEU A 218 -3.25 -6.04 6.61
CA LEU A 218 -2.77 -5.33 5.42
C LEU A 218 -3.91 -4.72 4.61
N ALA A 219 -5.05 -5.40 4.50
CA ALA A 219 -6.23 -4.85 3.85
C ALA A 219 -6.76 -3.61 4.60
N ALA A 220 -6.85 -3.69 5.92
CA ALA A 220 -7.25 -2.53 6.74
C ALA A 220 -6.26 -1.36 6.60
N LEU A 221 -4.95 -1.63 6.42
CA LEU A 221 -3.96 -0.59 6.11
C LEU A 221 -4.21 0.04 4.74
N ALA A 222 -4.40 -0.78 3.71
CA ALA A 222 -4.66 -0.32 2.35
C ALA A 222 -5.94 0.52 2.26
N GLU A 223 -7.02 0.07 2.90
CA GLU A 223 -8.29 0.80 3.02
C GLU A 223 -8.10 2.13 3.76
N THR A 224 -7.30 2.13 4.84
CA THR A 224 -6.96 3.35 5.58
C THR A 224 -6.20 4.37 4.71
N ALA A 225 -5.31 3.89 3.84
CA ALA A 225 -4.59 4.72 2.88
C ALA A 225 -5.48 5.22 1.72
N GLY A 226 -6.72 4.75 1.60
CA GLY A 226 -7.64 5.10 0.51
C GLY A 226 -7.41 4.30 -0.77
N VAL A 227 -6.86 3.09 -0.65
CA VAL A 227 -6.59 2.15 -1.76
C VAL A 227 -7.69 1.08 -1.81
N GLU A 228 -8.23 0.81 -3.00
CA GLU A 228 -9.22 -0.25 -3.21
C GLU A 228 -8.52 -1.61 -3.33
N VAL A 229 -8.84 -2.54 -2.44
CA VAL A 229 -8.30 -3.89 -2.47
C VAL A 229 -9.14 -4.77 -3.41
N VAL A 230 -8.59 -5.07 -4.59
CA VAL A 230 -9.29 -5.86 -5.62
C VAL A 230 -9.12 -7.37 -5.39
N ARG A 231 -7.94 -7.78 -4.92
CA ARG A 231 -7.60 -9.20 -4.72
C ARG A 231 -6.55 -9.36 -3.64
N ARG A 232 -6.65 -10.48 -2.91
CA ARG A 232 -5.70 -10.90 -1.87
C ARG A 232 -5.04 -12.20 -2.32
N VAL A 233 -3.73 -12.26 -2.26
CA VAL A 233 -2.94 -13.42 -2.68
C VAL A 233 -2.06 -13.85 -1.53
N ILE A 234 -2.28 -15.07 -1.04
CA ILE A 234 -1.46 -15.71 -0.01
C ILE A 234 -0.68 -16.84 -0.67
N GLN A 235 0.63 -16.86 -0.49
CA GLN A 235 1.48 -17.95 -0.93
C GLN A 235 2.33 -18.45 0.24
N ILE A 236 2.16 -19.72 0.60
CA ILE A 236 3.00 -20.39 1.60
C ILE A 236 4.06 -21.22 0.87
N ARG A 237 5.34 -20.98 1.18
CA ARG A 237 6.50 -21.61 0.52
C ARG A 237 7.43 -22.25 1.54
N GLU A 238 8.30 -23.16 1.10
CA GLU A 238 9.33 -23.71 2.00
C GLU A 238 10.35 -22.66 2.42
N ARG A 239 10.74 -21.80 1.48
CA ARG A 239 11.64 -20.69 1.70
C ARG A 239 11.25 -19.52 0.81
N ILE A 240 11.32 -18.30 1.34
CA ILE A 240 11.07 -17.09 0.54
C ILE A 240 12.16 -16.95 -0.54
N ASP A 241 11.75 -16.60 -1.76
CA ASP A 241 12.70 -16.36 -2.84
C ASP A 241 13.51 -15.08 -2.56
N PRO A 242 14.84 -15.14 -2.56
CA PRO A 242 15.68 -14.01 -2.18
C PRO A 242 15.62 -12.84 -3.18
N LYS A 243 15.19 -13.08 -4.43
CA LYS A 243 15.10 -12.07 -5.49
C LYS A 243 13.67 -11.55 -5.70
N PHE A 244 12.68 -12.43 -5.76
CA PHE A 244 11.30 -12.08 -6.14
C PHE A 244 10.25 -12.32 -5.05
N VAL A 245 10.63 -12.87 -3.89
CA VAL A 245 9.75 -13.26 -2.78
C VAL A 245 8.79 -14.42 -3.16
N LEU A 246 7.93 -14.22 -4.16
CA LEU A 246 6.98 -15.18 -4.76
C LEU A 246 7.64 -16.19 -5.71
N GLY A 247 8.83 -15.86 -6.21
CA GLY A 247 9.50 -16.58 -7.29
C GLY A 247 9.00 -16.11 -8.67
N LYS A 248 9.85 -16.25 -9.69
CA LYS A 248 9.62 -15.64 -11.01
C LYS A 248 8.28 -16.05 -11.65
N GLY A 249 8.01 -17.35 -11.76
CA GLY A 249 6.80 -17.82 -12.44
C GLY A 249 5.49 -17.39 -11.74
N ARG A 250 5.46 -17.36 -10.40
CA ARG A 250 4.28 -16.86 -9.68
C ARG A 250 4.13 -15.35 -9.78
N LEU A 251 5.24 -14.61 -9.84
CA LEU A 251 5.22 -13.18 -10.11
C LEU A 251 4.67 -12.87 -11.51
N GLU A 252 5.11 -13.60 -12.54
CA GLU A 252 4.59 -13.47 -13.92
C GLU A 252 3.07 -13.72 -13.96
N GLN A 253 2.58 -14.77 -13.29
CA GLN A 253 1.14 -15.03 -13.13
C GLN A 253 0.41 -13.89 -12.42
N LEU A 254 0.97 -13.39 -11.30
CA LEU A 254 0.40 -12.29 -10.54
C LEU A 254 0.26 -11.02 -11.38
N ILE A 255 1.26 -10.73 -12.23
CA ILE A 255 1.25 -9.57 -13.12
C ILE A 255 0.14 -9.71 -14.16
N MET A 256 -0.05 -10.90 -14.74
CA MET A 256 -1.17 -11.16 -15.67
C MET A 256 -2.52 -10.99 -14.96
N GLU A 257 -2.69 -11.58 -13.78
CA GLU A 257 -3.91 -11.42 -12.97
C GLU A 257 -4.19 -9.93 -12.64
N ALA A 258 -3.15 -9.16 -12.33
CA ALA A 258 -3.25 -7.74 -12.03
C ALA A 258 -3.69 -6.91 -13.25
N ILE A 259 -3.19 -7.22 -14.45
CA ILE A 259 -3.62 -6.58 -15.70
C ILE A 259 -5.10 -6.87 -15.97
N ASP A 260 -5.53 -8.12 -15.85
CA ASP A 260 -6.93 -8.54 -16.07
C ASP A 260 -7.91 -7.95 -15.06
N LEU A 261 -7.40 -7.57 -13.89
CA LEU A 261 -8.16 -6.94 -12.83
C LEU A 261 -8.06 -5.42 -12.84
N ASP A 262 -7.28 -4.81 -13.76
CA ASP A 262 -7.04 -3.37 -13.83
C ASP A 262 -6.52 -2.84 -12.48
N VAL A 263 -5.50 -3.51 -11.97
CA VAL A 263 -4.76 -3.16 -10.76
C VAL A 263 -3.58 -2.28 -11.15
N GLU A 264 -3.35 -1.20 -10.41
CA GLU A 264 -2.24 -0.26 -10.63
C GLU A 264 -1.07 -0.51 -9.68
N THR A 265 -1.35 -1.10 -8.52
CA THR A 265 -0.38 -1.25 -7.42
C THR A 265 -0.36 -2.68 -6.86
N LEU A 266 0.84 -3.23 -6.67
CA LEU A 266 1.08 -4.43 -5.88
C LEU A 266 1.57 -4.04 -4.48
N ILE A 267 0.86 -4.47 -3.44
CA ILE A 267 1.21 -4.20 -2.04
C ILE A 267 1.67 -5.50 -1.38
N PHE A 268 2.93 -5.55 -0.98
CA PHE A 268 3.53 -6.69 -0.29
C PHE A 268 3.45 -6.52 1.23
N ASP A 269 2.98 -7.55 1.94
CA ASP A 269 2.93 -7.58 3.41
C ASP A 269 4.33 -7.63 4.05
N CYS A 270 5.32 -8.19 3.36
CA CYS A 270 6.68 -8.24 3.85
C CYS A 270 7.47 -6.97 3.47
N ASN A 271 8.45 -6.62 4.29
CA ASN A 271 9.38 -5.54 3.96
C ASN A 271 10.35 -6.02 2.87
N LEU A 272 10.30 -5.38 1.70
CA LEU A 272 11.13 -5.78 0.56
C LEU A 272 12.53 -5.19 0.73
N SER A 273 13.58 -5.98 0.59
CA SER A 273 14.94 -5.42 0.47
C SER A 273 15.06 -4.54 -0.78
N PRO A 274 16.01 -3.59 -0.84
CA PRO A 274 16.22 -2.76 -2.03
C PRO A 274 16.39 -3.60 -3.31
N THR A 275 17.17 -4.68 -3.25
CA THR A 275 17.41 -5.60 -4.36
C THR A 275 16.14 -6.33 -4.80
N GLN A 276 15.29 -6.77 -3.85
CA GLN A 276 14.01 -7.42 -4.18
C GLN A 276 13.06 -6.43 -4.84
N ALA A 277 12.89 -5.24 -4.25
CA ALA A 277 12.04 -4.20 -4.79
C ALA A 277 12.45 -3.80 -6.22
N SER A 278 13.77 -3.63 -6.46
CA SER A 278 14.28 -3.34 -7.80
C SER A 278 14.12 -4.52 -8.77
N SER A 279 14.31 -5.75 -8.32
CA SER A 279 14.17 -6.93 -9.18
C SER A 279 12.72 -7.12 -9.63
N ILE A 280 11.76 -6.96 -8.71
CA ILE A 280 10.33 -7.04 -9.04
C ILE A 280 9.95 -5.86 -9.96
N ALA A 281 10.45 -4.65 -9.70
CA ALA A 281 10.17 -3.46 -10.53
C ALA A 281 10.74 -3.54 -11.95
N GLN A 282 11.68 -4.44 -12.22
CA GLN A 282 12.19 -4.69 -13.58
C GLN A 282 11.29 -5.63 -14.39
N GLU A 283 10.46 -6.44 -13.73
CA GLU A 283 9.57 -7.41 -14.37
C GLU A 283 8.16 -6.85 -14.61
N THR A 284 7.82 -5.71 -14.01
CA THR A 284 6.48 -5.10 -14.12
C THR A 284 6.50 -3.58 -14.06
N ASP A 285 5.57 -2.96 -14.80
CA ASP A 285 5.30 -1.51 -14.73
C ASP A 285 4.38 -1.10 -13.59
N LEU A 286 3.80 -2.07 -12.85
CA LEU A 286 2.94 -1.82 -11.71
C LEU A 286 3.71 -1.10 -10.59
N LYS A 287 3.02 -0.21 -9.85
CA LYS A 287 3.60 0.41 -8.66
C LYS A 287 3.80 -0.67 -7.60
N ILE A 288 5.01 -0.82 -7.09
CA ILE A 288 5.31 -1.78 -6.02
C ILE A 288 5.46 -1.02 -4.71
N ILE A 289 4.67 -1.41 -3.72
CA ILE A 289 4.69 -0.87 -2.36
C ILE A 289 4.88 -2.06 -1.41
N ASP A 290 5.71 -1.88 -0.39
CA ASP A 290 5.80 -2.82 0.72
C ASP A 290 5.07 -2.29 1.96
N ARG A 291 4.93 -3.12 2.98
CA ARG A 291 4.23 -2.76 4.22
C ARG A 291 4.81 -1.52 4.88
N THR A 292 6.13 -1.33 4.86
CA THR A 292 6.77 -0.13 5.43
C THR A 292 6.34 1.14 4.70
N GLN A 293 6.40 1.13 3.37
CA GLN A 293 6.02 2.28 2.55
C GLN A 293 4.52 2.59 2.70
N LEU A 294 3.66 1.57 2.76
CA LEU A 294 2.23 1.77 2.99
C LEU A 294 1.95 2.49 4.32
N ILE A 295 2.61 2.05 5.40
CA ILE A 295 2.45 2.68 6.72
C ILE A 295 2.96 4.13 6.70
N LEU A 296 4.11 4.39 6.06
CA LEU A 296 4.64 5.74 5.89
C LEU A 296 3.69 6.66 5.12
N ASP A 297 3.02 6.13 4.08
CA ASP A 297 2.05 6.89 3.30
C ASP A 297 0.81 7.21 4.14
N ILE A 298 0.31 6.27 4.95
CA ILE A 298 -0.76 6.53 5.92
C ILE A 298 -0.35 7.63 6.90
N PHE A 299 0.86 7.55 7.47
CA PHE A 299 1.35 8.57 8.39
C PHE A 299 1.49 9.94 7.73
N ALA A 300 1.93 10.00 6.47
CA ALA A 300 2.00 11.24 5.72
C ALA A 300 0.61 11.89 5.52
N GLN A 301 -0.43 11.07 5.31
CA GLN A 301 -1.80 11.55 5.21
C GLN A 301 -2.35 12.06 6.56
N ARG A 302 -1.84 11.55 7.69
CA ARG A 302 -2.35 11.84 9.05
C ARG A 302 -1.53 12.89 9.82
N ALA A 303 -0.31 13.19 9.39
CA ALA A 303 0.54 14.20 10.01
C ALA A 303 -0.01 15.61 9.78
N GLU A 304 -0.62 16.21 10.80
CA GLU A 304 -1.14 17.58 10.74
C GLU A 304 -0.13 18.56 11.34
N SER A 305 0.47 18.18 12.47
CA SER A 305 1.43 19.00 13.21
C SER A 305 2.75 19.17 12.45
N ARG A 306 3.47 20.24 12.78
CA ARG A 306 4.80 20.48 12.22
C ARG A 306 5.78 19.36 12.60
N ASP A 307 5.67 18.84 13.82
CA ASP A 307 6.54 17.79 14.34
C ASP A 307 6.28 16.46 13.62
N GLY A 308 5.01 16.03 13.58
CA GLY A 308 4.59 14.84 12.85
C GLY A 308 5.01 14.88 11.38
N LYS A 309 4.86 16.02 10.70
CA LYS A 309 5.31 16.18 9.30
C LYS A 309 6.82 16.00 9.14
N LEU A 310 7.62 16.56 10.04
CA LEU A 310 9.08 16.43 10.01
C LEU A 310 9.51 14.98 10.29
N GLN A 311 8.87 14.30 11.24
CA GLN A 311 9.15 12.89 11.55
C GLN A 311 8.82 11.96 10.39
N VAL A 312 7.65 12.16 9.75
CA VAL A 312 7.26 11.38 8.58
C VAL A 312 8.23 11.61 7.42
N GLU A 313 8.57 12.87 7.14
CA GLU A 313 9.53 13.19 6.07
C GLU A 313 10.91 12.55 6.34
N LEU A 314 11.37 12.61 7.59
CA LEU A 314 12.61 11.96 8.01
C LEU A 314 12.56 10.45 7.78
N ALA A 315 11.45 9.81 8.18
CA ALA A 315 11.25 8.37 8.03
C ALA A 315 11.20 7.95 6.55
N GLN A 316 10.45 8.68 5.72
CA GLN A 316 10.37 8.47 4.28
C GLN A 316 11.74 8.63 3.61
N LEU A 317 12.52 9.64 3.99
CA LEU A 317 13.87 9.82 3.46
C LEU A 317 14.81 8.71 3.89
N LYS A 318 14.82 8.30 5.18
CA LYS A 318 15.64 7.16 5.64
C LYS A 318 15.32 5.88 4.87
N TYR A 319 14.05 5.60 4.62
CA TYR A 319 13.60 4.43 3.88
C TYR A 319 13.94 4.51 2.37
N THR A 320 13.80 5.69 1.76
CA THR A 320 13.99 5.89 0.31
C THR A 320 15.46 6.01 -0.08
N LEU A 321 16.30 6.62 0.76
CA LEU A 321 17.70 6.91 0.46
C LEU A 321 18.54 5.70 0.01
N PRO A 322 18.48 4.52 0.67
CA PRO A 322 19.17 3.32 0.18
C PRO A 322 18.60 2.78 -1.15
N ARG A 323 17.38 3.16 -1.52
CA ARG A 323 16.65 2.68 -2.70
C ARG A 323 16.76 3.61 -3.92
N LEU A 324 17.21 4.86 -3.75
CA LEU A 324 17.37 5.84 -4.84
C LEU A 324 18.36 5.40 -5.93
N GLY A 325 19.35 4.59 -5.57
CA GLY A 325 20.42 4.21 -6.49
C GLY A 325 20.05 3.24 -7.61
N GLN A 326 18.95 2.48 -7.46
CA GLN A 326 18.59 1.40 -8.38
C GLN A 326 17.49 1.77 -9.38
N LYS A 327 16.82 2.91 -9.21
CA LYS A 327 15.76 3.38 -10.12
C LYS A 327 16.29 3.94 -11.45
N ASP A 328 17.56 4.30 -11.54
CA ASP A 328 18.12 5.14 -12.62
C ASP A 328 19.17 4.45 -13.50
N ASP A 329 19.24 3.11 -13.50
CA ASP A 329 20.14 2.36 -14.40
C ASP A 329 19.85 2.59 -15.91
N GLY A 330 18.70 3.17 -16.25
CA GLY A 330 18.38 3.65 -17.60
C GLY A 330 19.00 5.01 -17.95
N LEU A 331 19.08 5.94 -16.99
CA LEU A 331 19.66 7.28 -17.20
C LEU A 331 21.19 7.26 -17.17
N SER A 332 21.80 6.41 -16.33
CA SER A 332 23.25 6.26 -16.23
C SER A 332 23.87 5.75 -17.54
N ARG A 333 23.18 4.82 -18.22
CA ARG A 333 23.64 4.25 -19.51
C ARG A 333 23.61 5.24 -20.67
N LEU A 334 22.63 6.16 -20.70
CA LEU A 334 22.57 7.23 -21.72
C LEU A 334 23.68 8.28 -21.56
N THR A 335 24.19 8.49 -20.34
CA THR A 335 25.35 9.36 -20.08
C THR A 335 26.70 8.64 -20.12
N GLY A 336 26.72 7.31 -20.26
CA GLY A 336 27.92 6.48 -20.22
C GLY A 336 28.64 6.29 -21.57
N GLY A 337 28.06 6.77 -22.66
CA GLY A 337 28.66 6.68 -23.99
C GLY A 337 29.47 7.93 -24.34
N ILE A 338 30.79 7.88 -24.15
CA ILE A 338 31.80 8.80 -24.71
C ILE A 338 31.78 10.21 -24.09
N GLY A 339 32.61 10.46 -23.06
CA GLY A 339 33.05 11.85 -22.75
C GLY A 339 33.23 12.28 -21.30
N GLY A 340 33.09 11.42 -20.30
CA GLY A 340 33.23 11.80 -18.88
C GLY A 340 34.64 11.69 -18.29
N ARG A 341 35.67 12.27 -18.90
CA ARG A 341 37.01 12.39 -18.27
C ARG A 341 37.15 13.73 -17.53
N GLY A 342 36.24 13.99 -16.60
CA GLY A 342 36.30 15.12 -15.68
C GLY A 342 35.76 14.73 -14.29
N PRO A 343 36.24 15.37 -13.20
CA PRO A 343 35.84 15.06 -11.81
C PRO A 343 34.44 15.58 -11.46
N GLY A 344 33.46 15.42 -12.34
CA GLY A 344 32.08 15.84 -12.10
C GLY A 344 31.25 14.76 -11.42
N GLU A 345 30.65 15.07 -10.26
CA GLU A 345 29.70 14.20 -9.56
C GLU A 345 28.56 13.74 -10.49
N THR A 346 28.18 12.47 -10.42
CA THR A 346 27.04 11.95 -11.21
C THR A 346 25.71 12.54 -10.72
N LYS A 347 24.69 12.66 -11.58
CA LYS A 347 23.35 13.14 -11.17
C LYS A 347 22.77 12.36 -9.98
N LEU A 348 23.08 11.06 -9.90
CA LEU A 348 22.68 10.18 -8.80
C LEU A 348 23.40 10.51 -7.49
N GLU A 349 24.69 10.81 -7.58
CA GLU A 349 25.51 11.21 -6.45
C GLU A 349 25.07 12.57 -5.91
N ILE A 350 24.80 13.54 -6.78
CA ILE A 350 24.21 14.83 -6.41
C ILE A 350 22.85 14.62 -5.72
N GLY A 351 21.99 13.76 -6.27
CA GLY A 351 20.69 13.42 -5.68
C GLY A 351 20.83 12.82 -4.27
N ARG A 352 21.72 11.86 -4.08
CA ARG A 352 22.02 11.26 -2.77
C ARG A 352 22.59 12.28 -1.80
N ARG A 353 23.51 13.14 -2.24
CA ARG A 353 24.10 14.20 -1.41
C ARG A 353 23.03 15.16 -0.90
N ARG A 354 22.15 15.65 -1.79
CA ARG A 354 21.00 16.49 -1.42
C ARG A 354 20.05 15.80 -0.45
N ALA A 355 19.77 14.52 -0.66
CA ALA A 355 18.92 13.74 0.26
C ALA A 355 19.56 13.60 1.65
N ARG A 356 20.88 13.40 1.74
CA ARG A 356 21.63 13.37 3.01
C ARG A 356 21.66 14.73 3.70
N GLU A 357 21.92 15.81 2.96
CA GLU A 357 21.89 17.18 3.50
C GLU A 357 20.50 17.52 4.06
N ARG A 358 19.43 17.10 3.36
CA ARG A 358 18.05 17.25 3.85
C ARG A 358 17.82 16.42 5.12
N LEU A 359 18.29 15.17 5.15
CA LEU A 359 18.19 14.29 6.31
C LEU A 359 18.84 14.93 7.55
N GLU A 360 20.07 15.43 7.42
CA GLU A 360 20.79 16.10 8.51
C GLU A 360 20.05 17.35 9.01
N ARG A 361 19.48 18.13 8.08
CA ARG A 361 18.68 19.31 8.43
C ARG A 361 17.42 18.93 9.21
N LEU A 362 16.70 17.88 8.79
CA LEU A 362 15.52 17.40 9.48
C LEU A 362 15.87 16.89 10.89
N GLN A 363 16.97 16.14 11.04
CA GLN A 363 17.45 15.68 12.35
C GLN A 363 17.76 16.85 13.29
N LYS A 364 18.42 17.90 12.79
CA LYS A 364 18.69 19.11 13.59
C LYS A 364 17.40 19.83 14.01
N GLN A 365 16.40 19.89 13.13
CA GLN A 365 15.11 20.49 13.45
C GLN A 365 14.34 19.68 14.48
N LEU A 366 14.41 18.34 14.41
CA LEU A 366 13.76 17.45 15.38
C LEU A 366 14.41 17.59 16.76
N ALA A 367 15.74 17.61 16.84
CA ALA A 367 16.47 17.80 18.10
C ALA A 367 16.14 19.13 18.80
N GLU A 368 15.81 20.18 18.04
CA GLU A 368 15.36 21.44 18.62
C GLU A 368 13.93 21.36 19.18
N LEU A 369 13.04 20.63 18.50
CA LEU A 369 11.68 20.37 19.00
C LEU A 369 11.69 19.51 20.27
N GLU A 370 12.59 18.52 20.35
CA GLU A 370 12.78 17.69 21.55
C GLU A 370 13.17 18.54 22.77
N LYS A 371 14.06 19.54 22.61
CA LYS A 371 14.40 20.47 23.69
C LYS A 371 13.18 21.26 24.17
N GLN A 372 12.39 21.79 23.24
CA GLN A 372 11.16 22.54 23.57
C GLN A 372 10.13 21.67 24.29
N ARG A 373 10.02 20.38 23.92
CA ARG A 373 9.19 19.41 24.64
C ARG A 373 9.70 19.20 26.08
N GLY A 374 11.01 19.05 26.27
CA GLY A 374 11.63 18.92 27.59
C GLY A 374 11.39 20.14 28.51
N GLU A 375 11.36 21.35 27.95
CA GLU A 375 11.02 22.57 28.71
C GLU A 375 9.54 22.59 29.12
N ARG A 376 8.62 22.22 28.22
CA ARG A 376 7.18 22.07 28.55
C ARG A 376 6.97 21.01 29.62
N ARG A 377 7.72 19.91 29.56
CA ARG A 377 7.70 18.83 30.55
C ARG A 377 8.07 19.34 31.94
N ARG A 378 9.21 20.05 32.07
CA ARG A 378 9.64 20.64 33.36
C ARG A 378 8.60 21.57 33.96
N LYS A 379 7.93 22.38 33.13
CA LYS A 379 6.85 23.26 33.59
C LYS A 379 5.62 22.47 34.07
N ARG A 380 5.25 21.37 33.42
CA ARG A 380 4.13 20.52 33.86
C ARG A 380 4.42 19.74 35.14
N GLN A 381 5.65 19.24 35.29
CA GLN A 381 6.09 18.60 36.54
C GLN A 381 5.97 19.54 37.74
N SER A 382 6.07 20.86 37.54
CA SER A 382 5.83 21.86 38.58
C SER A 382 4.36 22.15 38.90
N GLU A 383 3.41 21.72 38.05
CA GLU A 383 1.96 21.91 38.24
C GLU A 383 1.27 20.70 38.90
N ASP A 384 1.99 19.60 39.17
CA ASP A 384 1.54 18.40 39.91
C ASP A 384 0.30 17.66 39.36
N ILE A 385 0.00 17.83 38.07
CA ILE A 385 -1.12 17.19 37.38
C ILE A 385 -0.69 15.80 36.85
N PRO A 386 -1.38 14.70 37.20
CA PRO A 386 -1.06 13.37 36.70
C PRO A 386 -1.32 13.20 35.20
N VAL A 387 -0.47 12.41 34.55
CA VAL A 387 -0.55 12.08 33.12
C VAL A 387 -0.82 10.59 32.94
N VAL A 388 -1.83 10.28 32.16
CA VAL A 388 -2.23 8.92 31.82
C VAL A 388 -2.12 8.73 30.30
N ALA A 389 -1.24 7.83 29.86
CA ALA A 389 -1.06 7.53 28.45
C ALA A 389 -1.86 6.30 28.04
N ILE A 390 -2.65 6.42 26.97
CA ILE A 390 -3.39 5.29 26.40
C ILE A 390 -2.49 4.65 25.34
N VAL A 391 -2.06 3.42 25.58
CA VAL A 391 -1.19 2.62 24.71
C VAL A 391 -1.96 1.38 24.25
N GLY A 392 -1.62 0.85 23.08
CA GLY A 392 -2.21 -0.39 22.60
C GLY A 392 -2.12 -0.55 21.11
N TYR A 393 -2.53 -1.71 20.64
CA TYR A 393 -2.48 -2.07 19.22
C TYR A 393 -3.37 -1.15 18.36
N THR A 394 -3.06 -1.03 17.06
CA THR A 394 -3.92 -0.31 16.12
C THR A 394 -5.31 -0.94 16.10
N ASN A 395 -6.36 -0.10 16.03
CA ASN A 395 -7.76 -0.51 16.14
C ASN A 395 -8.22 -1.06 17.51
N ALA A 396 -7.41 -0.99 18.57
CA ALA A 396 -7.87 -1.31 19.93
C ALA A 396 -8.94 -0.34 20.46
N GLY A 397 -9.19 0.79 19.80
CA GLY A 397 -10.21 1.77 20.17
C GLY A 397 -9.72 2.92 21.06
N LYS A 398 -8.42 3.23 21.05
CA LYS A 398 -7.80 4.29 21.88
C LYS A 398 -8.44 5.66 21.68
N SER A 399 -8.58 6.10 20.43
CA SER A 399 -9.20 7.39 20.11
C SER A 399 -10.69 7.41 20.43
N THR A 400 -11.39 6.27 20.26
CA THR A 400 -12.78 6.11 20.70
C THR A 400 -12.89 6.32 22.20
N LEU A 401 -12.04 5.66 22.99
CA LEU A 401 -12.01 5.80 24.44
C LEU A 401 -11.75 7.26 24.86
N LEU A 402 -10.73 7.90 24.28
CA LEU A 402 -10.42 9.30 24.57
C LEU A 402 -11.63 10.22 24.28
N ASN A 403 -12.28 10.05 23.13
CA ASN A 403 -13.42 10.90 22.74
C ASN A 403 -14.63 10.67 23.65
N THR A 404 -14.92 9.42 24.00
CA THR A 404 -16.03 9.08 24.89
C THR A 404 -15.82 9.65 26.29
N LEU A 405 -14.60 9.54 26.83
CA LEU A 405 -14.24 10.08 28.16
C LEU A 405 -14.25 11.62 28.19
N THR A 406 -13.80 12.28 27.12
CA THR A 406 -13.61 13.73 27.10
C THR A 406 -14.79 14.52 26.52
N GLN A 407 -15.86 13.84 26.09
CA GLN A 407 -17.02 14.42 25.41
C GLN A 407 -16.66 15.25 24.15
N ALA A 408 -15.46 15.07 23.61
CA ALA A 408 -14.99 15.81 22.46
C ALA A 408 -15.65 15.25 21.20
N GLY A 409 -16.34 16.10 20.42
CA GLY A 409 -16.99 15.77 19.15
C GLY A 409 -16.04 15.42 18.00
N VAL A 410 -14.98 14.67 18.29
CA VAL A 410 -14.07 14.11 17.28
C VAL A 410 -14.64 12.75 16.87
N LEU A 411 -14.87 12.57 15.57
CA LEU A 411 -15.29 11.28 15.02
C LEU A 411 -14.15 10.27 15.19
N ALA A 412 -14.39 9.21 15.97
CA ALA A 412 -13.49 8.06 16.00
C ALA A 412 -13.73 7.23 14.73
N GLU A 413 -12.81 7.29 13.77
CA GLU A 413 -12.86 6.47 12.57
C GLU A 413 -12.36 5.05 12.87
N ASN A 414 -13.06 4.03 12.36
CA ASN A 414 -12.59 2.63 12.40
C ASN A 414 -11.51 2.41 11.34
N LYS A 415 -10.35 3.08 11.50
CA LYS A 415 -9.20 3.04 10.60
C LYS A 415 -7.91 2.87 11.40
N LEU A 416 -6.91 2.23 10.80
CA LEU A 416 -5.60 2.09 11.42
C LEU A 416 -4.91 3.46 11.47
N PHE A 417 -4.05 3.67 12.46
CA PHE A 417 -3.32 4.94 12.65
C PHE A 417 -4.19 6.21 12.59
N ALA A 418 -5.40 6.13 13.14
CA ALA A 418 -6.32 7.28 13.23
C ALA A 418 -5.68 8.50 13.94
N THR A 419 -4.74 8.25 14.86
CA THR A 419 -3.95 9.28 15.56
C THR A 419 -2.47 9.07 15.29
N LEU A 420 -1.80 10.08 14.73
CA LEU A 420 -0.34 10.18 14.64
C LEU A 420 0.21 11.25 15.58
N ASP A 421 -0.40 12.43 15.58
CA ASP A 421 -0.06 13.51 16.51
C ASP A 421 -0.68 13.23 17.88
N THR A 422 0.11 13.28 18.95
CA THR A 422 -0.37 13.04 20.32
C THR A 422 -1.47 14.03 20.69
N ARG A 423 -2.58 13.49 21.20
CA ARG A 423 -3.74 14.29 21.62
C ARG A 423 -3.91 14.18 23.11
N SER A 424 -3.49 15.23 23.82
CA SER A 424 -3.72 15.34 25.25
C SER A 424 -4.98 16.14 25.56
N ARG A 425 -5.76 15.67 26.55
CA ARG A 425 -6.97 16.32 27.05
C ARG A 425 -7.03 16.23 28.56
N ARG A 426 -7.54 17.29 29.19
CA ARG A 426 -7.85 17.27 30.63
C ARG A 426 -9.15 16.52 30.84
N LEU A 427 -9.17 15.62 31.81
CA LEU A 427 -10.34 14.90 32.27
C LEU A 427 -10.51 15.16 33.76
N THR A 428 -11.71 15.59 34.16
CA THR A 428 -12.08 15.70 35.57
C THR A 428 -12.67 14.35 35.99
N LEU A 429 -12.07 13.75 37.01
CA LEU A 429 -12.49 12.50 37.60
C LEU A 429 -13.66 12.74 38.58
N PRO A 430 -14.47 11.71 38.91
CA PRO A 430 -15.63 11.83 39.80
C PRO A 430 -15.35 12.51 41.14
N GLU A 431 -14.15 12.32 41.70
CA GLU A 431 -13.73 12.89 43.00
C GLU A 431 -13.23 14.35 42.89
N GLY A 432 -13.28 14.96 41.69
CA GLY A 432 -12.97 16.38 41.45
C GLY A 432 -11.51 16.68 41.07
N ASN A 433 -10.62 15.69 41.18
CA ASN A 433 -9.26 15.68 40.66
C ASN A 433 -9.24 15.75 39.12
N THR A 434 -8.18 16.36 38.57
CA THR A 434 -7.99 16.48 37.12
C THR A 434 -6.76 15.72 36.69
N ILE A 435 -6.90 14.87 35.66
CA ILE A 435 -5.80 14.17 35.00
C ILE A 435 -5.66 14.64 33.55
N VAL A 436 -4.50 14.38 32.95
CA VAL A 436 -4.29 14.54 31.51
C VAL A 436 -4.28 13.17 30.86
N LEU A 437 -5.26 12.90 30.01
CA LEU A 437 -5.25 11.73 29.14
C LEU A 437 -4.55 12.07 27.83
N SER A 438 -3.58 11.24 27.43
CA SER A 438 -2.86 11.36 26.16
C SER A 438 -3.11 10.15 25.27
N ASP A 439 -3.67 10.37 24.08
CA ASP A 439 -3.79 9.33 23.03
C ASP A 439 -2.46 9.22 22.29
N THR A 440 -1.93 7.99 22.25
CA THR A 440 -0.64 7.67 21.61
C THR A 440 -0.84 6.98 20.26
N VAL A 441 0.22 6.94 19.45
CA VAL A 441 0.20 6.24 18.17
C VAL A 441 -0.04 4.74 18.42
N GLY A 442 -0.94 4.13 17.66
CA GLY A 442 -1.21 2.71 17.78
C GLY A 442 -0.02 1.85 17.35
N PHE A 443 0.23 0.79 18.12
CA PHE A 443 1.26 -0.20 17.78
C PHE A 443 0.81 -1.13 16.66
N ILE A 444 1.78 -1.58 15.87
CA ILE A 444 1.56 -2.51 14.77
C ILE A 444 2.62 -3.61 14.77
N ARG A 445 2.28 -4.78 14.24
CA ARG A 445 3.19 -5.92 14.09
C ARG A 445 4.31 -5.60 13.11
N ASP A 446 5.49 -6.14 13.41
CA ASP A 446 6.71 -6.03 12.60
C ASP A 446 7.04 -4.59 12.18
N MET A 447 6.84 -3.65 13.10
CA MET A 447 7.21 -2.27 12.86
C MET A 447 8.72 -2.19 12.50
N PRO A 448 9.06 -1.68 11.32
CA PRO A 448 10.46 -1.60 10.89
C PRO A 448 11.27 -0.74 11.85
N LYS A 449 12.53 -1.13 12.12
CA LYS A 449 13.41 -0.39 13.05
C LYS A 449 13.58 1.08 12.65
N ASP A 450 13.68 1.37 11.36
CA ASP A 450 13.82 2.75 10.86
C ASP A 450 12.57 3.59 11.11
N LEU A 451 11.39 2.95 11.03
CA LEU A 451 10.11 3.57 11.32
C LEU A 451 10.00 3.85 12.82
N PHE A 452 10.26 2.83 13.65
CA PHE A 452 10.28 2.96 15.10
C PHE A 452 11.24 4.07 15.56
N ALA A 453 12.46 4.11 15.00
CA ALA A 453 13.44 5.15 15.34
C ALA A 453 13.01 6.56 14.93
N ALA A 454 12.21 6.72 13.87
CA ALA A 454 11.72 8.02 13.42
C ALA A 454 10.53 8.51 14.25
N PHE A 455 9.70 7.60 14.76
CA PHE A 455 8.56 7.91 15.63
C PHE A 455 8.84 7.73 17.12
N ARG A 456 10.08 7.36 17.48
CA ARG A 456 10.51 7.15 18.86
C ARG A 456 10.18 8.36 19.75
N ALA A 457 10.44 9.57 19.28
CA ALA A 457 10.12 10.79 20.01
C ALA A 457 8.60 10.96 20.28
N THR A 458 7.74 10.40 19.42
CA THR A 458 6.28 10.43 19.59
C THR A 458 5.80 9.31 20.53
N PHE A 459 6.50 8.19 20.56
CA PHE A 459 6.27 7.12 21.54
C PHE A 459 6.84 7.43 22.92
N GLU A 460 7.95 8.15 23.01
CA GLU A 460 8.57 8.60 24.27
C GLU A 460 7.68 9.58 25.04
N GLU A 461 6.64 10.16 24.43
CA GLU A 461 5.64 10.93 25.19
C GLU A 461 4.87 10.05 26.19
N ALA A 462 4.77 8.72 25.93
CA ALA A 462 4.25 7.77 26.91
C ALA A 462 5.23 7.52 28.08
N ALA A 463 6.53 7.80 27.92
CA ALA A 463 7.52 7.67 28.99
C ALA A 463 7.33 8.71 30.10
N ASP A 464 6.56 9.76 29.83
CA ASP A 464 6.20 10.80 30.78
C ASP A 464 4.90 10.51 31.53
N ALA A 465 4.27 9.37 31.27
CA ALA A 465 3.06 8.99 31.95
C ALA A 465 3.33 8.51 33.38
N ASP A 466 2.42 8.86 34.28
CA ASP A 466 2.37 8.31 35.63
C ASP A 466 1.61 6.97 35.64
N LEU A 467 0.82 6.69 34.60
CA LEU A 467 0.13 5.42 34.37
C LEU A 467 -0.02 5.15 32.87
N ILE A 468 0.28 3.91 32.46
CA ILE A 468 -0.05 3.40 31.13
C ILE A 468 -1.39 2.66 31.19
N LEU A 469 -2.37 3.14 30.43
CA LEU A 469 -3.59 2.39 30.12
C LEU A 469 -3.34 1.54 28.87
N GLU A 470 -3.09 0.25 29.06
CA GLU A 470 -2.91 -0.71 27.96
C GLU A 470 -4.26 -1.17 27.45
N LEU A 471 -4.73 -0.54 26.37
CA LEU A 471 -6.00 -0.87 25.73
C LEU A 471 -5.83 -2.06 24.78
N VAL A 472 -6.61 -3.11 25.01
CA VAL A 472 -6.56 -4.37 24.28
C VAL A 472 -7.90 -4.61 23.58
N ASP A 473 -7.88 -5.01 22.31
CA ASP A 473 -9.10 -5.48 21.64
C ASP A 473 -9.42 -6.90 22.08
N ALA A 474 -10.41 -7.05 22.95
CA ALA A 474 -10.77 -8.35 23.49
C ALA A 474 -11.53 -9.23 22.49
N SER A 475 -12.06 -8.65 21.41
CA SER A 475 -12.75 -9.37 20.34
C SER A 475 -11.81 -9.99 19.30
N ASP A 476 -10.52 -9.61 19.33
CA ASP A 476 -9.52 -10.10 18.37
C ASP A 476 -9.05 -11.51 18.72
N PRO A 477 -9.20 -12.51 17.83
CA PRO A 477 -8.69 -13.87 18.05
C PRO A 477 -7.17 -13.95 18.28
N GLU A 478 -6.41 -12.94 17.88
CA GLU A 478 -4.97 -12.84 18.07
C GLU A 478 -4.56 -11.84 19.17
N GLU A 479 -5.49 -11.48 20.07
CA GLU A 479 -5.25 -10.61 21.24
C GLU A 479 -3.93 -10.94 21.95
N ALA A 480 -3.70 -12.21 22.30
CA ALA A 480 -2.51 -12.63 23.01
C ALA A 480 -1.21 -12.37 22.22
N THR A 481 -1.27 -12.41 20.88
CA THR A 481 -0.13 -12.06 20.02
C THR A 481 0.08 -10.55 20.03
N HIS A 482 -0.99 -9.76 19.91
CA HIS A 482 -0.91 -8.30 19.90
C HIS A 482 -0.41 -7.75 21.24
N ARG A 483 -0.83 -8.37 22.35
CA ARG A 483 -0.36 -8.04 23.69
C ARG A 483 1.13 -8.34 23.86
N LYS A 484 1.61 -9.49 23.38
CA LYS A 484 3.06 -9.80 23.37
C LYS A 484 3.88 -8.81 22.57
N GLU A 485 3.39 -8.38 21.41
CA GLU A 485 4.06 -7.35 20.60
C GLU A 485 4.02 -5.98 21.29
N THR A 486 2.91 -5.64 21.95
CA THR A 486 2.76 -4.42 22.76
C THR A 486 3.76 -4.40 23.91
N GLU A 487 3.88 -5.49 24.66
CA GLU A 487 4.86 -5.69 25.74
C GLU A 487 6.30 -5.51 25.24
N ARG A 488 6.62 -6.13 24.10
CA ARG A 488 7.92 -6.01 23.48
C ARG A 488 8.23 -4.55 23.12
N LEU A 489 7.27 -3.83 22.54
CA LEU A 489 7.44 -2.41 22.18
C LEU A 489 7.58 -1.51 23.41
N ILE A 490 6.80 -1.76 24.47
CA ILE A 490 6.94 -1.09 25.78
C ILE A 490 8.36 -1.27 26.33
N SER A 491 8.89 -2.49 26.26
CA SER A 491 10.26 -2.80 26.66
C SER A 491 11.31 -2.10 25.79
N GLU A 492 11.16 -2.12 24.46
CA GLU A 492 12.06 -1.45 23.51
C GLU A 492 12.06 0.08 23.67
N LEU A 493 10.94 0.67 24.11
CA LEU A 493 10.81 2.09 24.43
C LEU A 493 11.41 2.47 25.80
N GLY A 494 11.71 1.49 26.65
CA GLY A 494 12.23 1.73 28.00
C GLY A 494 11.20 2.32 28.96
N ILE A 495 9.91 2.01 28.75
CA ILE A 495 8.78 2.52 29.57
C ILE A 495 8.14 1.42 30.43
N ALA A 496 8.81 0.27 30.57
CA ALA A 496 8.30 -0.88 31.31
C ALA A 496 8.16 -0.66 32.82
N ASP A 497 8.89 0.31 33.38
CA ASP A 497 8.87 0.63 34.82
C ASP A 497 7.63 1.47 35.22
N ILE A 498 6.88 1.98 34.25
CA ILE A 498 5.68 2.79 34.52
C ILE A 498 4.53 1.86 34.93
N PRO A 499 3.76 2.19 35.99
CA PRO A 499 2.58 1.42 36.38
C PRO A 499 1.64 1.24 35.19
N ARG A 500 1.04 0.06 35.07
CA ARG A 500 0.16 -0.29 33.96
C ARG A 500 -1.18 -0.79 34.46
N LEU A 501 -2.25 -0.45 33.76
CA LEU A 501 -3.59 -1.02 33.93
C LEU A 501 -4.04 -1.56 32.57
N THR A 502 -4.33 -2.86 32.48
CA THR A 502 -4.81 -3.48 31.25
C THR A 502 -6.32 -3.26 31.11
N VAL A 503 -6.76 -2.76 29.97
CA VAL A 503 -8.17 -2.44 29.70
C VAL A 503 -8.62 -3.20 28.46
N TYR A 504 -9.42 -4.24 28.66
CA TYR A 504 -10.06 -5.05 27.63
C TYR A 504 -11.25 -4.30 27.04
N ASN A 505 -11.10 -3.83 25.81
CA ASN A 505 -12.11 -3.07 25.09
C ASN A 505 -12.93 -3.96 24.13
N LYS A 506 -14.05 -3.41 23.64
CA LYS A 506 -15.01 -4.04 22.73
C LYS A 506 -15.78 -5.21 23.37
N SER A 507 -16.08 -5.09 24.66
CA SER A 507 -16.91 -6.06 25.37
C SER A 507 -18.31 -6.24 24.76
N ASP A 508 -18.79 -5.27 23.98
CA ASP A 508 -20.03 -5.35 23.18
C ASP A 508 -20.03 -6.48 22.14
N GLN A 509 -18.87 -7.06 21.83
CA GLN A 509 -18.72 -8.16 20.87
C GLN A 509 -18.43 -9.51 21.54
N LEU A 510 -18.46 -9.56 22.88
CA LEU A 510 -18.10 -10.74 23.66
C LEU A 510 -19.30 -11.42 24.30
N GLY A 511 -19.15 -12.73 24.53
CA GLY A 511 -20.08 -13.49 25.36
C GLY A 511 -19.89 -13.21 26.87
N PRO A 512 -20.94 -13.38 27.71
CA PRO A 512 -20.87 -13.13 29.15
C PRO A 512 -19.77 -13.92 29.87
N GLU A 513 -19.52 -15.18 29.45
CA GLU A 513 -18.48 -16.02 30.04
C GLU A 513 -17.07 -15.46 29.80
N THR A 514 -16.81 -14.94 28.60
CA THR A 514 -15.52 -14.32 28.26
C THR A 514 -15.31 -13.03 29.05
N ILE A 515 -16.35 -12.21 29.20
CA ILE A 515 -16.30 -10.98 30.00
C ILE A 515 -15.94 -11.30 31.46
N ARG A 516 -16.57 -12.34 32.04
CA ARG A 516 -16.29 -12.77 33.42
C ARG A 516 -14.84 -13.24 33.58
N ALA A 517 -14.37 -14.12 32.69
CA ALA A 517 -13.00 -14.62 32.72
C ALA A 517 -11.94 -13.51 32.57
N LEU A 518 -12.21 -12.50 31.74
CA LEU A 518 -11.32 -11.35 31.59
C LEU A 518 -11.35 -10.43 32.82
N SER A 519 -12.51 -10.26 33.46
CA SER A 519 -12.66 -9.43 34.66
C SER A 519 -12.00 -10.03 35.90
N GLU A 520 -11.79 -11.34 35.93
CA GLU A 520 -11.07 -12.04 37.00
C GLU A 520 -9.54 -11.89 36.90
N GLN A 521 -9.02 -11.34 35.80
CA GLN A 521 -7.59 -11.09 35.69
C GLN A 521 -7.15 -9.93 36.59
N PRO A 522 -6.04 -10.08 37.32
CA PRO A 522 -5.56 -9.04 38.24
C PRO A 522 -5.21 -7.77 37.46
N ASN A 523 -5.52 -6.61 38.06
CA ASN A 523 -5.16 -5.30 37.51
C ASN A 523 -5.65 -5.11 36.06
N SER A 524 -6.89 -5.54 35.81
CA SER A 524 -7.54 -5.43 34.51
C SER A 524 -8.99 -4.95 34.62
N LEU A 525 -9.50 -4.33 33.56
CA LEU A 525 -10.88 -3.90 33.45
C LEU A 525 -11.45 -4.28 32.08
N VAL A 526 -12.75 -4.58 32.03
CA VAL A 526 -13.46 -4.89 30.79
C VAL A 526 -14.46 -3.78 30.48
N ILE A 527 -14.38 -3.19 29.29
CA ILE A 527 -15.18 -2.03 28.88
C ILE A 527 -15.63 -2.12 27.42
N SER A 528 -16.60 -1.29 27.05
CA SER A 528 -16.85 -0.89 25.67
C SER A 528 -16.64 0.62 25.52
N ALA A 529 -15.59 1.03 24.84
CA ALA A 529 -15.29 2.45 24.60
C ALA A 529 -16.41 3.22 23.89
N ARG A 530 -17.38 2.53 23.27
CA ARG A 530 -18.55 3.13 22.64
C ARG A 530 -19.69 3.39 23.63
N ASP A 531 -19.74 2.64 24.73
CA ASP A 531 -20.75 2.77 25.76
C ASP A 531 -20.17 3.49 26.99
N ARG A 532 -20.77 4.63 27.34
CA ARG A 532 -20.35 5.45 28.48
C ARG A 532 -20.58 4.76 29.82
N GLU A 533 -21.61 3.92 29.95
CA GLU A 533 -21.91 3.27 31.23
C GLU A 533 -20.83 2.26 31.59
N SER A 534 -20.34 1.52 30.60
CA SER A 534 -19.21 0.60 30.76
C SER A 534 -17.90 1.26 31.21
N LEU A 535 -17.76 2.58 31.10
CA LEU A 535 -16.54 3.31 31.51
C LEU A 535 -16.51 3.71 32.98
N ARG A 536 -17.63 3.57 33.71
CA ARG A 536 -17.69 3.95 35.13
C ARG A 536 -16.62 3.25 35.99
N PRO A 537 -16.40 1.92 35.88
CA PRO A 537 -15.35 1.25 36.65
C PRO A 537 -13.95 1.82 36.38
N LEU A 538 -13.65 2.16 35.12
CA LEU A 538 -12.38 2.79 34.75
C LEU A 538 -12.22 4.17 35.40
N MET A 539 -13.28 4.98 35.44
CA MET A 539 -13.25 6.30 36.08
C MET A 539 -13.04 6.20 37.59
N THR A 540 -13.67 5.22 38.24
CA THR A 540 -13.50 4.94 39.67
C THR A 540 -12.06 4.49 39.97
N GLU A 541 -11.53 3.54 39.20
CA GLU A 541 -10.16 3.06 39.36
C GLU A 541 -9.11 4.18 39.17
N LEU A 542 -9.30 5.03 38.17
CA LEU A 542 -8.44 6.21 37.98
C LEU A 542 -8.52 7.20 39.15
N SER A 543 -9.69 7.32 39.79
CA SER A 543 -9.86 8.19 40.97
C SER A 543 -9.09 7.65 42.17
N HIS A 544 -9.17 6.34 42.43
CA HIS A 544 -8.41 5.68 43.49
C HIS A 544 -6.89 5.82 43.32
N ARG A 545 -6.39 5.72 42.09
CA ARG A 545 -4.94 5.84 41.81
C ARG A 545 -4.40 7.26 41.88
N PHE A 546 -5.25 8.26 41.62
CA PHE A 546 -4.84 9.66 41.51
C PHE A 546 -5.61 10.60 42.44
N PRO A 547 -5.65 10.37 43.77
CA PRO A 547 -6.42 11.20 44.69
C PRO A 547 -5.94 12.66 44.70
N THR A 548 -6.80 13.57 45.19
CA THR A 548 -6.54 15.03 45.23
C THR A 548 -5.26 15.44 45.96
N THR A 549 -4.72 14.61 46.86
CA THR A 549 -3.48 14.88 47.60
C THR A 549 -2.65 13.61 47.71
N GLY A 550 -1.33 13.71 47.51
CA GLY A 550 -0.40 12.61 47.83
C GLY A 550 -0.37 11.44 46.83
N TRP A 551 -0.87 11.62 45.60
CA TRP A 551 -0.87 10.55 44.59
C TRP A 551 0.55 10.04 44.26
N LYS A 552 1.57 10.91 44.29
CA LYS A 552 2.97 10.52 44.06
C LYS A 552 3.52 9.54 45.10
N SER A 553 3.09 9.63 46.36
CA SER A 553 3.53 8.70 47.42
C SER A 553 2.87 7.32 47.31
N LEU A 554 1.69 7.25 46.69
CA LEU A 554 0.95 5.99 46.47
C LEU A 554 1.53 5.17 45.32
N GLN A 555 2.21 5.79 44.34
CA GLN A 555 2.83 5.08 43.22
C GLN A 555 4.17 4.41 43.56
N THR A 556 4.86 4.84 44.62
CA THR A 556 6.17 4.31 45.01
C THR A 556 6.11 3.09 45.95
N ALA A 557 4.92 2.70 46.40
CA ALA A 557 4.73 1.50 47.22
C ALA A 557 4.46 0.30 46.29
N PRO A 558 5.31 -0.74 46.27
CA PRO A 558 4.96 -2.00 45.65
C PRO A 558 4.00 -2.73 46.61
N GLU A 559 2.71 -2.43 46.53
CA GLU A 559 1.70 -3.22 47.23
C GLU A 559 0.97 -4.10 46.22
N GLU A 560 1.11 -5.41 46.44
CA GLU A 560 0.06 -6.39 46.14
C GLU A 560 -1.25 -5.79 46.64
N VAL A 561 -2.08 -5.29 45.72
CA VAL A 561 -3.44 -4.89 46.07
C VAL A 561 -4.19 -6.18 46.38
N GLU A 562 -4.21 -6.56 47.66
CA GLU A 562 -5.31 -7.35 48.22
C GLU A 562 -6.57 -6.53 47.97
N VAL A 563 -7.28 -6.86 46.89
CA VAL A 563 -8.65 -6.40 46.69
C VAL A 563 -9.43 -6.98 47.86
N SER A 564 -9.83 -6.13 48.80
CA SER A 564 -10.66 -6.55 49.92
C SER A 564 -11.92 -7.19 49.36
N SER A 565 -12.22 -8.40 49.83
CA SER A 565 -13.28 -9.28 49.35
C SER A 565 -14.71 -8.78 49.64
N GLU A 566 -14.92 -7.48 49.90
CA GLU A 566 -16.18 -6.97 50.46
C GLU A 566 -17.08 -6.19 49.47
N GLU A 567 -16.64 -5.91 48.25
CA GLU A 567 -17.55 -5.39 47.20
C GLU A 567 -17.73 -6.40 46.06
N ARG A 568 -18.17 -7.61 46.41
CA ARG A 568 -18.76 -8.53 45.41
C ARG A 568 -20.11 -7.97 44.99
N PHE A 569 -20.28 -7.78 43.68
CA PHE A 569 -21.56 -7.44 43.06
C PHE A 569 -22.65 -8.43 43.53
N VAL A 570 -23.62 -7.95 44.32
CA VAL A 570 -24.79 -8.72 44.73
C VAL A 570 -25.90 -8.47 43.70
N PRO A 571 -26.35 -9.50 42.93
CA PRO A 571 -27.52 -9.35 42.07
C PRO A 571 -28.76 -9.01 42.92
N GLU A 572 -29.62 -8.09 42.44
CA GLU A 572 -30.86 -7.71 43.15
C GLU A 572 -31.69 -8.95 43.56
N GLY A 573 -31.98 -9.07 44.86
CA GLY A 573 -32.83 -10.13 45.43
C GLY A 573 -32.12 -11.41 45.88
N MET A 574 -30.79 -11.45 45.87
CA MET A 574 -30.01 -12.60 46.36
C MET A 574 -29.21 -12.30 47.63
N VAL A 575 -29.09 -13.29 48.52
CA VAL A 575 -28.33 -13.25 49.77
C VAL A 575 -27.21 -14.30 49.70
N TRP A 576 -26.04 -13.97 50.21
CA TRP A 576 -24.91 -14.89 50.29
C TRP A 576 -25.17 -15.95 51.36
N ASP A 577 -25.11 -17.23 50.99
CA ASP A 577 -25.23 -18.36 51.91
C ASP A 577 -23.84 -18.90 52.26
N GLU A 578 -23.46 -18.76 53.54
CA GLU A 578 -22.16 -19.20 54.04
C GLU A 578 -22.00 -20.72 54.08
N GLU A 579 -23.10 -21.49 54.04
CA GLU A 579 -23.08 -22.95 54.09
C GLU A 579 -22.78 -23.56 52.71
N PHE A 580 -23.17 -22.89 51.63
CA PHE A 580 -22.99 -23.35 50.24
C PHE A 580 -21.99 -22.52 49.41
N GLY A 581 -21.58 -21.35 49.91
CA GLY A 581 -20.62 -20.49 49.21
C GLY A 581 -21.15 -19.91 47.89
N GLU A 582 -22.46 -19.72 47.79
CA GLU A 582 -23.16 -19.19 46.61
C GLU A 582 -24.26 -18.18 46.98
N PHE A 583 -24.74 -17.42 45.99
CA PHE A 583 -25.85 -16.48 46.16
C PHE A 583 -27.19 -17.19 45.92
N VAL A 584 -28.09 -17.15 46.90
CA VAL A 584 -29.43 -17.76 46.83
C VAL A 584 -30.52 -16.69 46.91
N GLN A 585 -31.68 -16.96 46.28
CA GLN A 585 -32.84 -16.06 46.35
C GLN A 585 -33.31 -15.90 47.80
N ALA A 586 -33.53 -14.66 48.24
CA ALA A 586 -34.12 -14.39 49.55
C ALA A 586 -35.50 -15.08 49.66
N PRO A 587 -35.78 -15.82 50.75
CA PRO A 587 -37.08 -16.45 50.92
C PRO A 587 -38.17 -15.37 50.96
N SER A 588 -39.19 -15.53 50.11
CA SER A 588 -40.35 -14.64 50.08
C SER A 588 -41.13 -14.75 51.39
N ALA A 589 -41.29 -13.64 52.10
CA ALA A 589 -42.14 -13.54 53.29
C ALA A 589 -43.63 -13.63 52.95
#